data_AF-A0A821LZ24-F1
#
_entry.id   AF-A0A821LZ24-F1
#
_cell.length_a   1.000
_cell.length_b   1.000
_cell.length_c   1.000
_cell.angle_alpha   90.00
_cell.angle_beta   90.00
_cell.angle_gamma   90.00
#
_symmetry.space_group_name_H-M   'P 1'
#
loop_
_entity.id
_entity.type
_entity.pdbx_description
1 polymer ?
#
loop_
_entity_poly.entity_id
_entity_poly.type
_entity_poly.pdbx_seq_one_letter_code
_entity_poly.pdbx_strand_id
1 'polypeptide(L)'
;MMPTFGDLNHLVSATMSGVTTCLRFPGRLNADLRKLAVNMVPFPRLHFFLSGFASLASCSSQQYRALTVPELTQQMFDARNIMAACDLRHGRYLTVAAIFRGQLSMKVVEEQILNV
;
A
#
# COMPACT_ATOMS: atom_id res chain seq x y z
N MET A 1 -18.03 14.82 -13.84
CA MET A 1 -18.30 13.39 -14.14
C MET A 1 -18.55 12.71 -12.80
N MET A 2 -19.70 12.06 -12.62
CA MET A 2 -19.98 11.34 -11.37
C MET A 2 -19.19 10.02 -11.36
N PRO A 3 -18.53 9.65 -10.25
CA PRO A 3 -17.82 8.39 -10.15
C PRO A 3 -18.81 7.23 -10.30
N THR A 4 -18.46 6.26 -11.15
CA THR A 4 -19.28 5.07 -11.37
C THR A 4 -18.77 3.89 -10.52
N PHE A 5 -19.59 2.86 -10.37
CA PHE A 5 -19.14 1.61 -9.74
C PHE A 5 -17.94 0.97 -10.47
N GLY A 6 -17.79 1.21 -11.77
CA GLY A 6 -16.62 0.75 -12.53
C GLY A 6 -15.32 1.39 -12.03
N ASP A 7 -15.35 2.70 -11.75
CA ASP A 7 -14.18 3.44 -11.24
C ASP A 7 -13.79 2.97 -9.84
N LEU A 8 -14.79 2.72 -8.98
CA LEU A 8 -14.58 2.18 -7.63
C LEU A 8 -14.00 0.76 -7.68
N ASN A 9 -14.56 -0.11 -8.52
CA ASN A 9 -14.09 -1.49 -8.68
C ASN A 9 -12.65 -1.54 -9.22
N HIS A 10 -12.27 -0.58 -10.07
CA HIS A 10 -10.90 -0.46 -10.55
C HIS A 10 -9.92 -0.18 -9.39
N LEU A 11 -10.25 0.74 -8.49
CA LEU A 11 -9.43 1.05 -7.32
C LEU A 11 -9.30 -0.12 -6.35
N VAL A 12 -10.43 -0.79 -6.08
CA VAL A 12 -10.46 -1.97 -5.20
C VAL A 12 -9.63 -3.11 -5.79
N SER A 13 -9.80 -3.41 -7.08
CA SER A 13 -9.05 -4.48 -7.76
C SER A 13 -7.55 -4.21 -7.80
N ALA A 14 -7.13 -2.96 -8.00
CA ALA A 14 -5.72 -2.56 -7.96
C ALA A 14 -5.12 -2.81 -6.55
N THR A 15 -5.85 -2.44 -5.50
CA THR A 15 -5.44 -2.64 -4.11
C THR A 15 -5.34 -4.12 -3.76
N MET A 16 -6.37 -4.91 -4.10
CA MET A 16 -6.38 -6.37 -3.89
C MET A 16 -5.24 -7.07 -4.63
N SER A 17 -4.97 -6.63 -5.87
CA SER A 17 -3.82 -7.12 -6.64
C SER A 17 -2.50 -6.79 -5.94
N GLY A 18 -2.36 -5.58 -5.40
CA GLY A 18 -1.20 -5.17 -4.59
C GLY A 18 -0.96 -6.08 -3.39
N VAL A 19 -1.98 -6.26 -2.53
CA VAL A 19 -1.89 -7.07 -1.29
C VAL A 19 -1.56 -8.54 -1.59
N THR A 20 -2.10 -9.09 -2.67
CA THR A 20 -1.86 -10.50 -3.06
C THR A 20 -0.57 -10.71 -3.85
N THR A 21 0.20 -9.65 -4.15
CA THR A 21 1.42 -9.77 -4.98
C THR A 21 2.44 -10.71 -4.34
N CYS A 22 2.61 -10.67 -3.01
CA CYS A 22 3.54 -11.52 -2.27
C CYS A 22 3.23 -13.04 -2.38
N LEU A 23 2.00 -13.40 -2.77
CA LEU A 23 1.58 -14.79 -2.95
C LEU A 23 1.73 -15.26 -4.40
N ARG A 24 1.59 -14.32 -5.34
CA ARG A 24 1.55 -14.61 -6.79
C ARG A 24 2.93 -14.56 -7.42
N PHE A 25 3.86 -13.81 -6.84
CA PHE A 25 5.19 -13.61 -7.39
C PHE A 25 6.28 -13.84 -6.34
N PRO A 26 7.41 -14.47 -6.72
CA PRO A 26 8.55 -14.58 -5.83
C PRO A 26 9.14 -13.18 -5.58
N GLY A 27 9.25 -12.81 -4.30
CA GLY A 27 9.83 -11.54 -3.86
C GLY A 27 11.16 -11.73 -3.16
N ARG A 28 11.98 -10.67 -3.09
CA ARG A 28 13.23 -10.68 -2.28
C ARG A 28 12.94 -10.83 -0.78
N LEU A 29 11.80 -10.31 -0.33
CA LEU A 29 11.22 -10.57 0.98
C LEU A 29 10.11 -11.62 0.81
N ASN A 30 10.38 -12.86 1.21
CA ASN A 30 9.39 -13.94 1.23
C ASN A 30 8.36 -13.69 2.35
N ALA A 31 7.34 -12.89 2.05
CA ALA A 31 6.23 -12.59 2.93
C ALA A 31 5.04 -13.52 2.63
N ASP A 32 5.06 -14.72 3.21
CA ASP A 32 3.89 -15.61 3.20
C ASP A 32 2.69 -14.94 3.88
N LEU A 33 1.44 -15.25 3.46
CA LEU A 33 0.23 -14.69 4.08
C LEU A 33 0.22 -14.92 5.61
N ARG A 34 0.69 -16.09 6.04
CA ARG A 34 0.83 -16.42 7.46
C ARG A 34 1.79 -15.46 8.16
N LYS A 35 2.95 -15.14 7.57
CA LYS A 35 3.91 -14.19 8.15
C LYS A 35 3.34 -12.78 8.17
N LEU A 36 2.66 -12.36 7.10
CA LEU A 36 2.00 -11.07 7.06
C LEU A 36 0.92 -10.96 8.15
N ALA A 37 0.08 -11.98 8.30
CA ALA A 37 -0.95 -12.02 9.33
C ALA A 37 -0.35 -12.00 10.75
N VAL A 38 0.69 -12.78 11.02
CA VAL A 38 1.39 -12.79 12.32
C VAL A 38 2.03 -11.43 12.62
N ASN A 39 2.63 -10.79 11.62
CA ASN A 39 3.28 -9.49 11.80
C ASN A 39 2.29 -8.33 11.94
N MET A 40 1.10 -8.43 11.32
CA MET A 40 0.11 -7.37 11.28
C MET A 40 -1.01 -7.51 12.33
N VAL A 41 -1.15 -8.67 12.97
CA VAL A 41 -2.19 -8.93 13.98
C VAL A 41 -1.53 -9.16 15.34
N PRO A 42 -1.19 -8.10 16.08
CA PRO A 42 -0.61 -8.23 17.42
C PRO A 42 -1.61 -8.79 18.44
N PHE A 43 -2.91 -8.56 18.22
CA PHE A 43 -3.99 -9.06 19.06
C PHE A 43 -5.08 -9.71 18.19
N PRO A 44 -5.60 -10.91 18.52
CA PRO A 44 -6.60 -11.61 17.70
C PRO A 44 -7.88 -10.81 17.41
N ARG A 45 -8.26 -9.91 18.32
CA ARG A 45 -9.45 -9.05 18.16
C ARG A 45 -9.20 -7.82 17.26
N LEU A 46 -7.93 -7.46 17.03
CA LEU A 46 -7.52 -6.30 16.22
C LEU A 46 -6.94 -6.80 14.89
N HIS A 47 -7.78 -7.42 14.06
CA HIS A 47 -7.39 -7.97 12.75
C HIS A 47 -8.01 -7.19 11.56
N PHE A 48 -8.59 -6.02 11.82
CA PHE A 48 -9.09 -5.12 10.78
C PHE A 48 -7.95 -4.22 10.28
N PHE A 49 -7.69 -4.25 8.98
CA PHE A 49 -6.61 -3.49 8.37
C PHE A 49 -7.14 -2.26 7.64
N LEU A 50 -6.40 -1.16 7.73
CA LEU A 50 -6.52 -0.08 6.76
C LEU A 50 -5.64 -0.41 5.56
N SER A 51 -6.24 -0.37 4.37
CA SER A 51 -5.52 -0.54 3.10
C SER A 51 -5.46 0.78 2.36
N GLY A 52 -4.34 1.02 1.68
CA GLY A 52 -4.13 2.21 0.86
C GLY A 52 -3.33 1.86 -0.38
N PHE A 53 -3.43 2.72 -1.39
CA PHE A 53 -2.71 2.56 -2.65
C PHE A 53 -2.05 3.89 -3.04
N ALA A 54 -0.72 3.90 -3.08
CA ALA A 54 0.06 5.02 -3.58
C ALA A 54 0.17 4.95 -5.10
N SER A 55 0.19 6.10 -5.79
CA SER A 55 -0.03 6.26 -7.24
C SER A 55 -1.50 6.18 -7.70
N LEU A 56 -2.38 7.00 -7.12
CA LEU A 56 -3.69 7.32 -7.70
C LEU A 56 -3.55 8.28 -8.91
N ALA A 57 -2.83 7.83 -9.95
CA ALA A 57 -2.76 8.53 -11.21
C ALA A 57 -3.87 8.03 -12.15
N SER A 58 -4.44 8.90 -12.97
CA SER A 58 -5.30 8.46 -14.08
C SER A 58 -4.50 7.56 -15.02
N CYS A 59 -5.13 6.57 -15.66
CA CYS A 59 -4.45 5.70 -16.65
C CYS A 59 -3.65 6.49 -17.70
N SER A 60 -4.13 7.69 -18.07
CA SER A 60 -3.46 8.60 -19.00
C SER A 60 -2.21 9.28 -18.46
N SER A 61 -2.14 9.56 -17.15
CA SER A 61 -1.01 10.24 -16.50
C SER A 61 0.02 9.28 -15.91
N GLN A 62 -0.36 8.01 -15.74
CA GLN A 62 0.46 6.97 -15.12
C GLN A 62 1.74 6.66 -15.91
N GLN A 63 1.71 6.78 -17.24
CA GLN A 63 2.88 6.60 -18.11
C GLN A 63 3.88 7.75 -18.08
N TYR A 64 3.44 8.95 -17.70
CA TYR A 64 4.28 10.16 -17.73
C TYR A 64 4.88 10.52 -16.37
N ARG A 65 4.50 9.81 -15.29
CA ARG A 65 4.95 10.11 -13.93
C ARG A 65 5.97 9.07 -13.46
N ALA A 66 7.25 9.41 -13.55
CA ALA A 66 8.32 8.64 -12.92
C ALA A 66 8.28 8.88 -11.40
N LEU A 67 7.46 8.10 -10.69
CA LEU A 67 7.36 8.18 -9.23
C LEU A 67 8.59 7.57 -8.58
N THR A 68 9.26 8.33 -7.73
CA THR A 68 10.42 7.88 -6.97
C THR A 68 10.00 7.18 -5.68
N VAL A 69 10.89 6.34 -5.10
CA VAL A 69 10.63 5.65 -3.83
C VAL A 69 10.25 6.62 -2.69
N PRO A 70 10.93 7.76 -2.48
CA PRO A 70 10.55 8.74 -1.46
C PRO A 70 9.13 9.26 -1.64
N GLU A 71 8.74 9.63 -2.87
CA GLU A 71 7.41 10.16 -3.16
C GLU A 71 6.32 9.10 -2.93
N LEU A 72 6.55 7.85 -3.34
CA LEU A 72 5.63 6.74 -3.08
C LEU A 72 5.47 6.48 -1.59
N THR A 73 6.57 6.54 -0.84
CA THR A 73 6.57 6.32 0.61
C THR A 73 5.78 7.43 1.30
N GLN A 74 5.99 8.70 0.95
CA GLN A 74 5.19 9.81 1.48
C GLN A 74 3.70 9.68 1.14
N GLN A 75 3.38 9.29 -0.09
CA GLN A 75 1.99 9.07 -0.51
C GLN A 75 1.32 7.94 0.27
N MET A 76 2.04 6.89 0.65
CA MET A 76 1.48 5.77 1.40
C MET A 76 0.91 6.19 2.76
N PHE A 77 1.48 7.22 3.39
CA PHE A 77 1.03 7.76 4.68
C PHE A 77 0.06 8.95 4.55
N ASP A 78 -0.28 9.34 3.33
CA ASP A 78 -1.30 10.37 3.10
C ASP A 78 -2.70 9.77 3.28
N ALA A 79 -3.51 10.41 4.14
CA ALA A 79 -4.89 9.99 4.41
C ALA A 79 -5.75 9.94 3.12
N ARG A 80 -5.40 10.72 2.09
CA ARG A 80 -6.09 10.75 0.80
C ARG A 80 -5.95 9.46 -0.02
N ASN A 81 -4.94 8.64 0.28
CA ASN A 81 -4.64 7.41 -0.45
C ASN A 81 -5.17 6.15 0.25
N ILE A 82 -5.94 6.29 1.33
CA ILE A 82 -6.50 5.20 2.11
C ILE A 82 -7.92 4.87 1.63
N MET A 83 -8.22 3.57 1.54
CA MET A 83 -9.50 3.03 1.05
C MET A 83 -10.59 2.98 2.14
N ALA A 84 -10.27 3.45 3.34
CA ALA A 84 -11.18 3.57 4.48
C ALA A 84 -11.26 5.04 4.90
N ALA A 85 -12.49 5.52 5.10
CA ALA A 85 -12.74 6.88 5.58
C ALA A 85 -12.41 6.97 7.08
N CYS A 86 -11.12 7.12 7.39
CA CYS A 86 -10.61 7.23 8.75
C CYS A 86 -9.54 8.32 8.82
N ASP A 87 -9.53 9.10 9.89
CA ASP A 87 -8.46 10.06 10.12
C ASP A 87 -7.29 9.39 10.83
N LEU A 88 -6.20 9.19 10.09
CA LEU A 88 -4.95 8.63 10.59
C LEU A 88 -4.34 9.41 11.75
N ARG A 89 -4.59 10.73 11.82
CA ARG A 89 -3.99 11.61 12.84
C ARG A 89 -4.58 11.40 14.23
N HIS A 90 -5.81 10.87 14.30
CA HIS A 90 -6.49 10.55 15.56
C HIS A 90 -6.11 9.17 16.11
N GLY A 91 -5.30 8.39 15.38
CA GLY A 91 -4.87 7.06 15.77
C GLY A 91 -3.35 6.91 15.83
N ARG A 92 -2.90 5.69 16.16
CA ARG A 92 -1.50 5.26 16.02
C ARG A 92 -1.46 3.96 15.23
N TYR A 93 -0.48 3.82 14.36
CA TYR A 93 -0.24 2.55 13.69
C TYR A 93 0.36 1.55 14.68
N LEU A 94 -0.27 0.39 14.83
CA LEU A 94 0.28 -0.72 15.60
C LEU A 94 1.31 -1.49 14.79
N THR A 95 0.97 -1.75 13.52
CA THR A 95 1.77 -2.54 12.57
C THR A 95 1.48 -2.01 11.17
N VAL A 96 2.51 -1.92 10.32
CA VAL A 96 2.37 -1.47 8.94
C VAL A 96 3.14 -2.43 8.03
N ALA A 97 2.54 -2.79 6.90
CA ALA A 97 3.21 -3.53 5.84
C ALA A 97 3.10 -2.74 4.54
N ALA A 98 4.25 -2.50 3.91
CA ALA A 98 4.36 -1.81 2.64
C ALA A 98 4.81 -2.79 1.55
N ILE A 99 4.12 -2.80 0.42
CA ILE A 99 4.44 -3.69 -0.71
C ILE A 99 4.87 -2.82 -1.89
N PHE A 100 6.17 -2.76 -2.13
CA PHE A 100 6.75 -2.07 -3.27
C PHE A 100 6.89 -3.03 -4.47
N ARG A 101 6.50 -2.57 -5.65
CA ARG A 101 6.53 -3.36 -6.89
C ARG A 101 7.38 -2.64 -7.94
N GLY A 102 8.26 -3.38 -8.62
CA GLY A 102 9.14 -2.85 -9.67
C GLY A 102 10.61 -3.17 -9.42
N GLN A 103 11.47 -2.69 -10.32
CA GLN A 103 12.93 -2.79 -10.14
C GLN A 103 13.39 -1.70 -9.17
N LEU A 104 13.41 -2.03 -7.88
CA LEU A 104 13.74 -1.11 -6.81
C LEU A 104 14.92 -1.64 -5.99
N SER A 105 15.76 -0.72 -5.53
CA SER A 105 16.82 -1.05 -4.58
C SER A 105 16.25 -1.17 -3.17
N MET A 106 16.38 -2.34 -2.56
CA MET A 106 15.93 -2.61 -1.18
C MET A 106 16.50 -1.60 -0.19
N LYS A 107 17.76 -1.21 -0.36
CA LYS A 107 18.44 -0.23 0.51
C LYS A 107 17.72 1.11 0.53
N VAL A 108 17.32 1.61 -0.65
CA VAL A 108 16.64 2.91 -0.77
C VAL A 108 15.26 2.83 -0.13
N VAL A 109 14.55 1.71 -0.30
CA VAL A 109 13.22 1.51 0.31
C VAL A 109 13.33 1.51 1.84
N GLU A 110 14.28 0.76 2.41
CA GLU A 110 14.50 0.70 3.86
C GLU A 110 14.88 2.07 4.44
N GLU A 111 15.80 2.80 3.80
CA GLU A 111 16.18 4.15 4.22
C GLU A 111 14.99 5.12 4.20
N GLN A 112 14.13 5.05 3.17
CA GLN A 112 12.97 5.94 3.09
C GLN A 112 11.88 5.62 4.11
N ILE A 113 11.63 4.33 4.39
CA ILE A 113 10.64 3.93 5.41
C ILE A 113 11.09 4.37 6.80
N LEU A 114 12.40 4.32 7.09
CA LEU A 114 12.96 4.76 8.37
C LEU A 114 12.90 6.29 8.56
N ASN A 115 12.79 7.05 7.49
CA ASN A 115 12.75 8.51 7.51
C ASN A 115 11.33 9.09 7.64
N VAL A 116 10.29 8.24 7.67
CA VAL A 116 8.88 8.66 7.86
C VAL A 116 8.52 8.80 9.32
#